data_AF-D1A2K3-F1
#
_entry.id   AF-D1A2K3-F1
#
_cell.length_a   1.000
_cell.length_b   1.000
_cell.length_c   1.000
_cell.angle_alpha   90.00
_cell.angle_beta   90.00
_cell.angle_gamma   90.00
#
_symmetry.space_group_name_H-M   'P 1'
#
loop_
_entity.id
_entity.type
_entity.pdbx_description
1 polymer ?
#
loop_
_entity_poly.entity_id
_entity_poly.type
_entity_poly.pdbx_seq_one_letter_code
_entity_poly.pdbx_strand_id
1 'polypeptide(L)' 'MSQQFQFQTSRACSEGCGGCCVEVATNLAATSGLVALRDSKTGIVNTFTAAEWRDFIAGAKAGQFDI' A
#
# COMPACT_ATOMS: atom_id res chain seq x y z
N MET A 1 -20.98 1.51 5.88
CA MET A 1 -20.31 0.22 6.11
C MET A 1 -18.81 0.47 6.04
N SER A 2 -18.14 0.56 7.18
CA SER A 2 -16.68 0.71 7.25
C SER A 2 -16.04 -0.62 6.83
N GLN A 3 -15.38 -0.66 5.67
CA GLN A 3 -14.57 -1.83 5.32
C GLN A 3 -13.46 -1.98 6.35
N GLN A 4 -13.37 -3.17 6.96
CA GLN A 4 -12.33 -3.44 7.94
C GLN A 4 -11.06 -3.84 7.19
N PHE A 5 -10.08 -2.93 7.14
CA PHE A 5 -8.78 -3.20 6.55
C PHE A 5 -7.95 -4.12 7.44
N GLN A 6 -7.34 -5.14 6.84
CA GLN A 6 -6.34 -5.99 7.51
C GLN A 6 -4.95 -5.62 6.98
N PHE A 7 -4.33 -4.62 7.60
CA PHE A 7 -3.03 -4.11 7.19
C PHE A 7 -1.89 -5.05 7.60
N GLN A 8 -0.97 -5.28 6.67
CA GLN A 8 0.31 -5.91 6.93
C GLN A 8 1.46 -4.94 6.65
N THR A 9 2.30 -4.75 7.65
CA THR A 9 3.51 -3.92 7.58
C THR A 9 4.62 -4.68 6.85
N SER A 10 5.33 -3.98 5.97
CA SER A 10 6.50 -4.54 5.29
C SER A 10 7.58 -4.98 6.29
N ARG A 11 8.16 -6.17 6.08
CA ARG A 11 9.30 -6.67 6.87
C ARG A 11 10.58 -5.85 6.70
N ALA A 12 10.70 -5.11 5.60
CA ALA A 12 11.82 -4.19 5.40
C ALA A 12 11.66 -2.90 6.22
N CYS A 13 10.48 -2.65 6.78
CA CYS A 13 10.30 -1.52 7.67
C CYS A 13 10.94 -1.81 9.03
N SER A 14 11.75 -0.88 9.51
CA SER A 14 12.41 -0.96 10.81
C SER A 14 12.23 0.36 11.56
N GLU A 15 12.36 0.33 12.89
CA GLU A 15 12.22 1.52 13.74
C GLU A 15 13.22 2.63 13.39
N GLY A 16 14.35 2.29 12.75
CA GLY A 16 15.35 3.24 12.27
C GLY A 16 14.82 4.23 11.21
N CYS A 17 13.70 3.92 10.55
CA CYS A 17 13.02 4.83 9.63
C CYS A 17 12.03 5.78 10.34
N GLY A 18 11.99 5.80 11.67
CA GLY A 18 11.13 6.70 12.44
C GLY A 18 9.63 6.44 12.26
N GLY A 19 9.22 5.20 12.02
CA GLY A 19 7.80 4.83 11.86
C GLY A 19 7.18 5.20 10.52
N CYS A 20 7.99 5.34 9.46
CA CYS A 20 7.53 5.63 8.08
C CYS A 20 7.26 4.34 7.28
N CYS A 21 6.49 3.40 7.84
CA CYS A 21 6.16 2.16 7.15
C CYS A 21 4.97 2.35 6.21
N VAL A 22 5.08 1.80 5.00
CA VAL A 22 3.90 1.51 4.18
C VAL A 22 3.35 0.17 4.59
N GLU A 23 2.03 0.12 4.81
CA GLU A 23 1.28 -1.09 5.10
C GLU A 23 0.25 -1.36 4.01
N VAL A 24 0.01 -2.64 3.72
CA VAL A 24 -0.91 -3.05 2.64
C VAL A 24 -2.06 -3.86 3.21
N ALA A 25 -3.30 -3.53 2.83
CA ALA A 25 -4.46 -4.32 3.21
C ALA A 25 -4.52 -5.62 2.39
N THR A 26 -4.40 -6.77 3.04
CA THR A 26 -4.30 -8.08 2.37
C THR A 26 -5.66 -8.71 2.05
N ASN A 27 -6.74 -8.22 2.66
CA ASN A 27 -8.08 -8.81 2.54
C ASN A 27 -8.92 -8.20 1.39
N LEU A 28 -8.47 -7.15 0.72
CA LEU A 28 -9.28 -6.40 -0.26
C LEU A 28 -9.11 -6.88 -1.69
N ALA A 29 -7.90 -7.27 -2.10
CA ALA A 29 -7.60 -7.54 -3.51
C ALA A 29 -8.45 -8.68 -4.07
N ALA A 30 -8.64 -9.76 -3.29
CA ALA A 30 -9.43 -10.91 -3.69
C ALA A 30 -10.94 -10.71 -3.57
N THR A 31 -11.39 -9.79 -2.71
CA THR A 31 -12.83 -9.64 -2.36
C THR A 31 -13.49 -8.45 -3.05
N SER A 32 -12.73 -7.38 -3.31
CA SER A 32 -13.21 -6.12 -3.88
C SER A 32 -12.43 -5.66 -5.10
N GLY A 33 -11.33 -6.35 -5.45
CA GLY A 33 -10.45 -5.92 -6.54
C GLY A 33 -9.67 -4.64 -6.23
N LEU A 34 -9.60 -4.25 -4.95
CA LEU A 34 -8.92 -3.04 -4.49
C LEU A 34 -7.63 -3.36 -3.72
N VAL A 35 -6.68 -2.44 -3.77
CA VAL A 35 -5.46 -2.43 -2.97
C VAL A 35 -5.47 -1.14 -2.14
N ALA A 36 -5.42 -1.27 -0.81
CA ALA A 36 -5.32 -0.12 0.08
C ALA A 36 -3.95 -0.08 0.75
N LEU A 37 -3.32 1.09 0.70
CA LEU A 37 -2.04 1.39 1.33
C LEU A 37 -2.27 2.35 2.49
N ARG A 38 -1.71 2.05 3.65
CA ARG A 38 -1.68 2.97 4.79
C ARG A 38 -0.26 3.43 5.05
N ASP A 39 -0.07 4.74 5.14
CA ASP A 39 1.13 5.33 5.71
C ASP A 39 1.00 5.27 7.24
N SER A 40 1.88 4.51 7.92
CA SER A 40 1.81 4.33 9.37
C SER A 40 2.08 5.63 10.14
N LYS A 41 2.76 6.62 9.55
CA LYS A 41 3.08 7.90 10.18
C LYS A 41 1.88 8.85 10.17
N THR A 42 1.18 8.93 9.05
CA THR A 42 0.06 9.87 8.87
C THR A 42 -1.31 9.21 9.09
N GLY A 43 -1.39 7.89 8.99
CA GLY A 43 -2.64 7.13 9.01
C GLY A 43 -3.47 7.25 7.72
N ILE A 44 -2.99 8.00 6.72
CA ILE A 44 -3.70 8.18 5.45
C ILE A 44 -3.78 6.84 4.72
N VAL A 45 -4.98 6.52 4.23
CA VAL A 45 -5.24 5.33 3.42
C VAL A 45 -5.49 5.75 1.97
N ASN A 46 -4.63 5.30 1.06
CA ASN A 46 -4.81 5.46 -0.38
C ASN A 46 -5.31 4.15 -0.96
N THR A 47 -6.33 4.20 -1.81
CA THR A 47 -6.94 3.01 -2.42
C THR A 47 -6.80 3.06 -3.92
N PHE A 48 -6.41 1.94 -4.52
CA PHE A 48 -6.24 1.74 -5.95
C PHE A 48 -7.04 0.53 -6.39
N THR A 49 -7.44 0.47 -7.66
CA THR A 49 -7.82 -0.82 -8.25
C THR A 49 -6.61 -1.74 -8.36
N ALA A 50 -6.84 -3.04 -8.40
CA ALA A 50 -5.76 -4.02 -8.62
C ALA A 50 -5.07 -3.82 -9.98
N ALA A 51 -5.76 -3.25 -10.97
CA ALA A 51 -5.18 -2.92 -12.28
C ALA A 51 -4.21 -1.73 -12.17
N GLU A 52 -4.67 -0.60 -11.64
CA GLU A 52 -3.84 0.58 -11.42
C GLU A 52 -2.62 0.26 -10.54
N TRP A 53 -2.79 -0.58 -9.52
CA TRP A 53 -1.69 -1.00 -8.67
C TRP A 53 -0.63 -1.81 -9.44
N ARG A 54 -1.03 -2.71 -10.34
CA ARG A 54 -0.09 -3.46 -11.19
C ARG A 54 0.69 -2.53 -12.11
N ASP A 55 -0.01 -1.58 -12.74
CA ASP A 55 0.60 -0.62 -13.66
C ASP A 55 1.57 0.31 -12.92
N PHE A 56 1.19 0.79 -11.72
CA PHE A 56 2.07 1.56 -10.86
C PHE A 56 3.36 0.80 -10.50
N ILE A 57 3.25 -0.47 -10.08
CA ILE A 57 4.43 -1.29 -9.74
C ILE A 57 5.30 -1.54 -10.98
N ALA A 58 4.70 -1.75 -12.15
CA ALA A 58 5.44 -1.91 -13.40
C ALA A 58 6.22 -0.62 -13.74
N GLY A 59 5.58 0.55 -13.64
CA GLY A 59 6.22 1.85 -13.85
C GLY A 59 7.32 2.15 -12.86
N ALA A 60 7.10 1.88 -11.57
CA ALA A 60 8.10 2.06 -10.52
C ALA A 60 9.34 1.20 -10.76
N LYS A 61 9.17 -0.06 -11.15
CA LYS A 61 10.29 -0.96 -11.51
C LYS A 61 11.02 -0.52 -12.77
N ALA A 62 10.32 0.13 -13.71
CA ALA A 62 10.91 0.70 -14.91
C ALA A 62 11.60 2.06 -14.68
N GLY A 63 11.55 2.59 -13.45
CA GLY A 63 12.15 3.89 -13.11
C GLY A 63 11.39 5.08 -13.72
N GLN A 64 10.07 4.96 -13.91
CA GLN A 64 9.26 6.01 -14.54
C GLN A 64 8.99 7.24 -13.66
N PHE A 65 9.37 7.20 -12.39
CA PHE A 65 9.09 8.27 -11.42
C PHE A 65 10.39 8.86 -10.88
N ASP A 66 10.57 10.17 -11.03
CA ASP A 66 11.77 10.92 -10.63
C ASP A 66 11.68 11.44 -9.18
N ILE A 67 11.31 10.54 -8.24
CA ILE A 67 11.01 10.86 -6.82
C ILE A 67 12.28 10.83 -5.97
#